data_AF-A0AA94WNX8-F1
#
_entry.id   AF-A0AA94WNX8-F1
#
_cell.length_a   1.000
_cell.length_b   1.000
_cell.length_c   1.000
_cell.angle_alpha   90.00
_cell.angle_beta   90.00
_cell.angle_gamma   90.00
#
_symmetry.space_group_name_H-M   'P 1'
#
loop_
_entity.id
_entity.type
_entity.pdbx_description
1 polymer ?
#
loop_
_entity_poly.entity_id
_entity_poly.type
_entity_poly.pdbx_seq_one_letter_code
_entity_poly.pdbx_strand_id
1 'polypeptide(L)' 'ANMTHSMSRVGRCIDNGPIESFWGTLKCEKYYLEKYETFDDLEEAIDEYIQFYNHDRYQKRLNGLSPLEYRAKTA' A
#
# COMPACT_ATOMS: atom_id res chain seq x y z
N ALA A 1 4.50 22.20 -10.36
CA ALA A 1 5.19 21.03 -9.78
C ALA A 1 6.29 20.58 -10.76
N ASN A 2 7.56 20.55 -10.36
CA ASN A 2 8.68 20.11 -11.19
C ASN A 2 8.91 18.59 -11.01
N MET A 3 7.95 17.77 -11.40
CA MET A 3 8.11 16.30 -11.42
C MET A 3 8.19 15.80 -12.86
N THR A 4 9.22 15.04 -13.17
CA THR A 4 9.37 14.37 -14.47
C THR A 4 8.55 13.10 -14.46
N HIS A 5 7.59 12.99 -15.37
CA HIS A 5 6.84 11.75 -15.56
C HIS A 5 7.75 10.69 -16.21
N SER A 6 7.73 9.47 -15.67
CA SER A 6 8.51 8.35 -16.17
C SER A 6 7.61 7.13 -16.31
N MET A 7 7.57 6.55 -17.51
CA MET A 7 6.78 5.36 -17.82
C MET A 7 7.69 4.29 -18.42
N SER A 8 7.54 3.06 -17.96
CA SER A 8 8.17 1.90 -18.59
C SER A 8 7.57 1.61 -19.96
N ARG A 9 8.30 0.83 -20.78
CA ARG A 9 7.79 0.36 -22.07
C ARG A 9 6.58 -0.56 -21.86
N VAL A 10 5.63 -0.53 -22.80
CA VAL A 10 4.51 -1.49 -22.85
C VAL A 10 5.03 -2.93 -22.70
N GLY A 11 4.40 -3.71 -21.83
CA GLY A 11 4.82 -5.07 -21.49
C GLY A 11 5.94 -5.19 -20.46
N ARG A 12 6.37 -4.07 -19.85
CA ARG A 12 7.28 -4.06 -18.68
C ARG A 12 6.53 -3.53 -17.46
N CYS A 13 6.10 -4.43 -16.58
CA CYS A 13 5.31 -4.12 -15.38
C CYS A 13 6.13 -4.11 -14.08
N ILE A 14 7.46 -4.18 -14.16
CA ILE A 14 8.32 -4.34 -12.96
C ILE A 14 8.15 -3.15 -12.00
N ASP A 15 8.01 -1.94 -12.54
CA ASP A 15 7.71 -0.73 -11.77
C ASP A 15 6.31 -0.74 -11.14
N ASN A 16 5.35 -1.46 -11.74
CA ASN A 16 3.98 -1.59 -11.23
C ASN A 16 3.83 -2.69 -10.17
N GLY A 17 4.71 -3.70 -10.18
CA GLY A 17 4.62 -4.86 -9.30
C GLY A 17 4.49 -4.53 -7.80
N PRO A 18 5.24 -3.56 -7.25
CA PRO A 18 5.09 -3.17 -5.84
C PRO A 18 3.68 -2.65 -5.50
N ILE A 19 3.11 -1.79 -6.34
CA ILE A 19 1.78 -1.23 -6.08
C ILE A 19 0.67 -2.25 -6.33
N GLU A 20 0.84 -3.15 -7.31
CA GLU A 20 -0.06 -4.31 -7.50
C GLU A 20 -0.08 -5.23 -6.28
N SER A 21 1.09 -5.52 -5.71
CA SER A 21 1.20 -6.32 -4.49
C SER A 21 0.49 -5.65 -3.31
N PHE A 22 0.62 -4.33 -3.17
CA PHE A 22 -0.09 -3.58 -2.13
C PHE A 22 -1.61 -3.72 -2.30
N TRP A 23 -2.13 -3.46 -3.49
CA TRP A 23 -3.58 -3.55 -3.76
C TRP A 23 -4.14 -4.96 -3.59
N GLY A 24 -3.41 -5.99 -4.01
CA GLY A 24 -3.82 -7.38 -3.76
C GLY A 24 -3.94 -7.68 -2.27
N THR A 25 -2.99 -7.17 -1.47
CA THR A 25 -2.98 -7.37 -0.02
C THR A 25 -4.11 -6.62 0.68
N LEU A 26 -4.32 -5.33 0.35
CA LEU A 26 -5.42 -4.51 0.87
C LEU A 26 -6.77 -5.16 0.59
N LYS A 27 -6.96 -5.67 -0.63
CA LYS A 27 -8.22 -6.29 -1.00
C LYS A 27 -8.50 -7.55 -0.17
N CYS A 28 -7.50 -8.41 -0.01
CA CYS A 28 -7.62 -9.64 0.76
C CYS A 28 -7.82 -9.40 2.26
N GLU A 29 -7.15 -8.40 2.83
CA GLU A 29 -7.10 -8.19 4.28
C GLU A 29 -8.14 -7.19 4.81
N LYS A 30 -8.75 -6.38 3.95
CA LYS A 30 -9.76 -5.39 4.38
C LYS A 30 -10.99 -5.39 3.48
N TYR A 31 -10.82 -5.18 2.18
CA TYR A 31 -11.96 -4.99 1.28
C TYR A 31 -12.90 -6.21 1.19
N TYR A 32 -12.36 -7.43 1.06
CA TYR A 32 -13.17 -8.64 0.90
C TYR A 32 -13.74 -9.19 2.21
N LEU A 33 -13.29 -8.70 3.37
CA LEU A 33 -13.72 -9.20 4.67
C LEU A 33 -14.98 -8.52 5.19
N GLU A 34 -15.33 -7.37 4.63
CA GLU A 34 -16.42 -6.52 5.11
C GLU A 34 -17.38 -6.18 3.96
N LYS A 35 -18.59 -5.74 4.32
CA LYS A 35 -19.53 -5.12 3.39
C LYS A 35 -19.69 -3.67 3.79
N TYR A 36 -19.55 -2.78 2.82
CA TYR A 36 -19.67 -1.35 3.00
C TYR A 36 -21.04 -0.91 2.48
N GLU A 37 -21.79 -0.16 3.28
CA GLU A 37 -23.13 0.31 2.91
C GLU A 37 -23.06 1.60 2.10
N THR A 38 -22.07 2.44 2.39
CA THR A 38 -21.81 3.70 1.69
C THR A 38 -20.40 3.77 1.11
N PHE A 39 -20.19 4.74 0.23
CA PHE A 39 -18.85 5.06 -0.27
C PHE A 39 -17.95 5.58 0.85
N ASP A 40 -18.49 6.41 1.74
CA ASP A 40 -17.74 7.01 2.85
C ASP A 40 -17.23 5.92 3.80
N ASP A 41 -18.02 4.88 4.09
CA ASP A 41 -17.57 3.73 4.90
C ASP A 41 -16.39 3.00 4.24
N LEU A 42 -16.42 2.86 2.91
CA LEU A 42 -15.34 2.23 2.15
C LEU A 42 -14.09 3.11 2.13
N GLU A 43 -14.25 4.42 1.97
CA GLU A 43 -13.15 5.39 1.98
C GLU A 43 -12.44 5.37 3.35
N GLU A 44 -13.20 5.46 4.44
CA GLU A 44 -12.67 5.38 5.81
C GLU A 44 -11.91 4.06 6.03
N ALA A 45 -12.49 2.93 5.65
CA ALA A 45 -11.86 1.63 5.77
C ALA A 45 -10.54 1.51 4.98
N ILE A 46 -10.45 2.13 3.80
CA ILE A 46 -9.22 2.16 3.00
C ILE A 46 -8.18 3.05 3.68
N ASP A 47 -8.56 4.23 4.17
CA ASP A 47 -7.67 5.17 4.85
C ASP A 47 -7.09 4.56 6.13
N GLU A 48 -7.93 3.95 6.96
CA GLU A 48 -7.52 3.20 8.15
C GLU A 48 -6.50 2.11 7.80
N TYR A 49 -6.76 1.35 6.74
CA TYR A 49 -5.86 0.29 6.32
C TYR A 49 -4.52 0.83 5.81
N ILE A 50 -4.53 1.97 5.09
CA ILE A 50 -3.29 2.63 4.64
C ILE A 50 -2.47 3.12 5.84
N GLN A 51 -3.12 3.68 6.86
CA GLN A 51 -2.44 4.08 8.10
C GLN A 51 -1.80 2.86 8.77
N PHE A 52 -2.58 1.80 9.02
CA PHE A 52 -2.09 0.54 9.57
C PHE A 52 -0.93 -0.03 8.74
N TYR A 53 -1.05 -0.07 7.41
CA TYR A 53 -0.03 -0.63 6.53
C TYR A 53 1.31 0.10 6.69
N ASN A 54 1.28 1.43 6.79
CA ASN A 54 2.50 2.24 6.83
C ASN A 54 3.12 2.34 8.22
N HIS A 55 2.30 2.37 9.27
CA HIS A 55 2.74 2.63 10.65
C HIS A 55 2.87 1.37 11.51
N ASP A 56 1.99 0.38 11.32
CA ASP A 56 1.84 -0.72 12.28
C ASP A 56 2.09 -2.11 11.68
N ARG A 57 2.14 -2.22 10.34
CA ARG A 57 2.37 -3.50 9.67
C ARG A 57 3.84 -3.90 9.66
N TYR A 58 4.25 -4.66 10.67
CA TYR A 58 5.57 -5.26 10.73
C TYR A 58 5.77 -6.32 9.64
N GLN A 59 6.85 -6.21 8.88
CA GLN A 59 7.16 -7.15 7.80
C GLN A 59 8.50 -7.83 8.03
N LYS A 60 8.53 -9.16 7.92
CA LYS A 60 9.78 -9.94 8.04
C LYS A 60 10.85 -9.46 7.03
N ARG A 61 10.45 -9.07 5.81
CA ARG A 61 11.36 -8.53 4.80
C ARG A 61 12.02 -7.21 5.21
N LEU A 62 11.37 -6.46 6.11
CA LEU A 62 11.83 -5.16 6.62
C LEU A 62 12.50 -5.32 7.99
N ASN A 63 13.04 -6.51 8.30
CA ASN A 63 13.63 -6.84 9.60
C ASN A 63 12.65 -6.66 10.77
N GLY A 64 11.36 -6.92 10.54
CA GLY A 64 10.34 -6.78 11.57
C GLY A 64 9.97 -5.33 11.88
N LEU A 65 10.22 -4.40 10.97
CA LEU A 65 9.81 -2.99 11.07
C LEU A 65 8.56 -2.73 10.21
N SER A 66 7.80 -1.70 10.57
CA SER A 66 6.80 -1.09 9.68
C SER A 66 7.49 -0.38 8.50
N PRO A 67 6.76 -0.12 7.39
CA PRO A 67 7.32 0.63 6.26
C PRO A 67 7.90 1.99 6.62
N LEU A 68 7.25 2.75 7.51
CA LEU A 68 7.76 4.05 7.93
C LEU A 68 8.97 3.95 8.84
N GLU A 69 8.98 3.03 9.80
CA GLU A 69 10.17 2.80 10.64
C GLU A 69 11.37 2.37 9.80
N TYR A 70 11.15 1.46 8.85
CA TYR A 70 12.19 1.05 7.91
C TYR A 70 12.72 2.25 7.13
N ARG A 71 11.82 3.07 6.57
CA ARG A 71 12.21 4.28 5.82
C ARG A 71 13.01 5.26 6.68
N ALA A 72 12.59 5.52 7.92
CA ALA A 72 13.27 6.42 8.84
C ALA A 72 14.66 5.92 9.26
N LYS A 73 14.85 4.59 9.33
CA LYS A 73 16.16 3.97 9.63
C LYS A 73 17.11 3.95 8.43
N THR A 74 16.57 3.88 7.22
CA THR A 74 17.35 3.84 5.96
C THR A 74 17.58 5.22 5.32
N ALA A 75 16.93 6.26 5.84
CA ALA A 75 17.13 7.65 5.43
C ALA A 75 18.42 8.21 6.05
#